data_AF-A0A2G6I0U7-F1
#
_entry.id   AF-A0A2G6I0U7-F1
#
_cell.length_a   1.000
_cell.length_b   1.000
_cell.length_c   1.000
_cell.angle_alpha   90.00
_cell.angle_beta   90.00
_cell.angle_gamma   90.00
#
_symmetry.space_group_name_H-M   'P 1'
#
loop_
_entity.id
_entity.type
_entity.pdbx_description
1 polymer ?
#
loop_
_entity_poly.entity_id
_entity_poly.type
_entity_poly.pdbx_seq_one_letter_code
_entity_poly.pdbx_strand_id
1 'polypeptide(L)'
;MLLVNFDAHSDATSLPNLGGPLSERIQSYSWLSPLMPEPFSQYLWVVPGLMDDEYKAWAESELQREMSRGPVVERFRKHGGSIASHTDLADFPGLADLNISDPVVVSIDLDFFTRRSRYREDLIAVLRWTAELESLQAVTVAVSPVYLPEDPNWMYQMLETLFEEALRNRNWSIRFEPFIDRGRETSRWALEMEAAEREVPRLNISEAPPSLIRLWALNKKRISVEFKTDSWKALLDRY
;
A
#
# COMPACT_ATOMS: atom_id res chain seq x y z
N MET A 1 6.01 -16.17 -8.02
CA MET A 1 5.11 -15.01 -8.18
C MET A 1 5.87 -13.77 -7.77
N LEU A 2 5.80 -12.71 -8.57
CA LEU A 2 6.35 -11.40 -8.25
C LEU A 2 5.37 -10.63 -7.37
N LEU A 3 5.88 -9.92 -6.36
CA LEU A 3 5.13 -8.89 -5.65
C LEU A 3 5.74 -7.53 -5.97
N VAL A 4 4.96 -6.62 -6.55
CA VAL A 4 5.33 -5.21 -6.71
C VAL A 4 4.67 -4.41 -5.60
N ASN A 5 5.44 -3.64 -4.84
CA ASN A 5 4.91 -2.93 -3.68
C ASN A 5 5.23 -1.43 -3.71
N PHE A 6 4.17 -0.62 -3.70
CA PHE A 6 4.20 0.82 -3.54
C PHE A 6 3.95 1.14 -2.07
N ASP A 7 5.00 1.48 -1.34
CA ASP A 7 4.94 1.75 0.10
C ASP A 7 5.73 3.01 0.45
N ALA A 8 5.16 3.83 1.33
CA ALA A 8 5.82 5.06 1.77
C ALA A 8 7.07 4.73 2.58
N HIS A 9 8.18 5.35 2.18
CA HIS A 9 9.29 5.54 3.10
C HIS A 9 8.99 6.76 3.99
N SER A 10 9.11 6.62 5.31
CA SER A 10 9.21 7.81 6.15
C SER A 10 10.57 8.47 5.85
N ASP A 11 10.53 9.63 5.21
CA ASP A 11 11.68 10.48 4.84
C ASP A 11 12.66 9.93 3.78
N ALA A 12 12.36 10.25 2.51
CA ALA A 12 13.30 10.26 1.39
C ALA A 12 13.67 11.69 0.90
N THR A 13 13.03 12.73 1.43
CA THR A 13 13.33 14.13 1.08
C THR A 13 14.46 14.74 1.92
N SER A 14 15.08 13.95 2.80
CA SER A 14 16.19 14.35 3.67
C SER A 14 17.24 13.23 3.75
N LEU A 15 18.21 13.26 2.84
CA LEU A 15 19.52 12.65 3.10
C LEU A 15 20.17 13.36 4.33
N PRO A 16 21.11 12.68 5.01
CA PRO A 16 20.98 12.16 6.36
C PRO A 16 21.19 13.24 7.44
N ASN A 17 20.15 13.77 8.06
CA ASN A 17 20.35 14.64 9.23
C ASN A 17 19.27 14.56 10.32
N LEU A 18 18.47 13.50 10.35
CA LEU A 18 17.56 13.23 11.46
C LEU A 18 17.84 11.81 11.98
N GLY A 19 18.61 11.76 13.07
CA GLY A 19 19.11 10.55 13.71
C GLY A 19 18.05 9.71 14.43
N GLY A 20 17.07 9.20 13.68
CA GLY A 20 16.18 8.13 14.13
C GLY A 20 16.65 6.76 13.63
N PRO A 21 16.42 5.66 14.37
CA PRO A 21 16.72 4.31 13.90
C PRO A 21 15.89 3.90 12.67
N LEU A 22 16.35 2.87 11.98
CA LEU A 22 15.90 2.58 10.62
C LEU A 22 14.78 1.55 10.46
N SER A 23 14.47 0.87 11.55
CA SER A 23 13.20 0.15 11.74
C SER A 23 11.96 1.05 11.63
N GLU A 24 12.16 2.37 11.48
CA GLU A 24 11.13 3.41 11.43
C GLU A 24 10.67 3.75 10.01
N ARG A 25 11.37 3.24 8.98
CA ARG A 25 11.23 3.73 7.61
C ARG A 25 10.84 2.70 6.54
N ILE A 26 10.84 1.41 6.88
CA ILE A 26 10.34 0.37 5.98
C ILE A 26 9.28 -0.48 6.70
N GLN A 27 8.01 -0.05 6.61
CA GLN A 27 6.89 -0.71 7.29
C GLN A 27 6.41 -1.98 6.56
N SER A 28 6.57 -2.04 5.24
CA SER A 28 6.09 -3.14 4.38
C SER A 28 6.65 -4.53 4.65
N TYR A 29 7.85 -4.68 5.22
CA TYR A 29 8.44 -6.03 5.35
C TYR A 29 7.74 -6.90 6.39
N SER A 30 7.14 -6.30 7.40
CA SER A 30 6.61 -7.04 8.55
C SER A 30 5.45 -7.97 8.18
N TRP A 31 4.55 -7.51 7.30
CA TRP A 31 3.37 -8.28 6.88
C TRP A 31 3.63 -9.15 5.64
N LEU A 32 4.63 -8.81 4.82
CA LEU A 32 5.00 -9.54 3.61
C LEU A 32 5.91 -10.73 3.86
N SER A 33 6.78 -10.62 4.86
CA SER A 33 7.71 -11.66 5.27
C SER A 33 7.07 -13.06 5.42
N PRO A 34 5.92 -13.21 6.09
CA PRO A 34 5.26 -14.51 6.21
C PRO A 34 4.80 -15.12 4.89
N LEU A 35 4.79 -14.36 3.79
CA LEU A 35 4.37 -14.79 2.45
C LEU A 35 5.54 -15.05 1.51
N MET A 36 6.77 -15.09 2.05
CA MET A 36 7.98 -15.40 1.30
C MET A 36 8.72 -16.63 1.88
N PRO A 37 9.42 -17.42 1.03
CA PRO A 37 9.49 -17.31 -0.43
C PRO A 37 8.25 -17.85 -1.16
N GLU A 38 7.28 -18.39 -0.42
CA GLU A 38 6.02 -18.89 -0.97
C GLU A 38 4.83 -18.10 -0.39
N PRO A 39 3.93 -17.59 -1.26
CA PRO A 39 3.91 -17.75 -2.72
C PRO A 39 4.84 -16.76 -3.48
N PHE A 40 5.44 -15.78 -2.80
CA PHE A 40 6.24 -14.73 -3.44
C PHE A 40 7.73 -15.05 -3.42
N SER A 41 8.26 -15.36 -4.60
CA SER A 41 9.67 -15.70 -4.80
C SER A 41 10.55 -14.49 -5.10
N GLN A 42 9.92 -13.38 -5.50
CA GLN A 42 10.56 -12.11 -5.81
C GLN A 42 9.71 -10.95 -5.31
N TYR A 43 10.39 -9.88 -4.92
CA TYR A 43 9.79 -8.67 -4.39
C TYR A 43 10.43 -7.45 -5.08
N LEU A 44 9.60 -6.61 -5.69
CA LEU A 44 10.04 -5.35 -6.29
C LEU A 44 9.46 -4.21 -5.46
N TRP A 45 10.34 -3.48 -4.79
CA TRP A 45 9.93 -2.32 -4.02
C TRP A 45 10.00 -1.07 -4.89
N VAL A 46 8.86 -0.38 -5.00
CA VAL A 46 8.75 0.87 -5.74
C VAL A 46 8.96 2.02 -4.78
N VAL A 47 9.99 2.82 -5.03
CA VAL A 47 10.26 4.04 -4.26
C VAL A 47 9.39 5.18 -4.78
N PRO A 48 8.94 6.10 -3.91
CA PRO A 48 8.11 7.21 -4.35
C PRO A 48 8.90 8.10 -5.31
N GLY A 49 10.14 8.48 -5.00
CA GLY A 49 10.94 9.45 -5.77
C GLY A 49 11.54 8.94 -7.07
N LEU A 50 12.08 9.85 -7.87
CA LEU A 50 13.10 9.48 -8.86
C LEU A 50 14.33 8.96 -8.12
N MET A 51 14.93 7.92 -8.66
CA MET A 51 16.07 7.27 -8.06
C MET A 51 17.34 7.67 -8.83
N ASP A 52 18.11 8.59 -8.25
CA ASP A 52 19.50 8.79 -8.68
C ASP A 52 20.41 7.70 -8.09
N ASP A 53 21.66 7.64 -8.56
CA ASP A 53 22.61 6.59 -8.15
C ASP A 53 22.91 6.62 -6.64
N GLU A 54 22.88 7.81 -6.01
CA GLU A 54 23.14 7.97 -4.57
C GLU A 54 21.95 7.45 -3.75
N TYR A 55 20.73 7.86 -4.11
CA TYR A 55 19.51 7.38 -3.49
C TYR A 55 19.34 5.88 -3.68
N LYS A 56 19.68 5.36 -4.87
CA LYS A 56 19.65 3.93 -5.16
C LYS A 56 20.58 3.15 -4.23
N ALA A 57 21.85 3.55 -4.16
CA ALA A 57 22.84 2.87 -3.32
C ALA A 57 22.45 2.92 -1.83
N TRP A 58 21.89 4.06 -1.39
CA TRP A 58 21.34 4.17 -0.05
C TRP A 58 20.14 3.23 0.15
N ALA A 59 19.13 3.26 -0.71
CA ALA A 59 17.94 2.43 -0.60
C ALA A 59 18.27 0.93 -0.63
N GLU A 60 19.22 0.51 -1.48
CA GLU A 60 19.76 -0.87 -1.52
C GLU A 60 20.41 -1.26 -0.19
N SER A 61 21.23 -0.38 0.39
CA SER A 61 21.84 -0.59 1.71
C SER A 61 20.79 -0.69 2.82
N GLU A 62 19.78 0.17 2.79
CA GLU A 62 18.70 0.18 3.80
C GLU A 62 17.87 -1.09 3.73
N LEU A 63 17.46 -1.46 2.52
CA LEU A 63 16.83 -2.73 2.20
C LEU A 63 17.68 -3.87 2.76
N GLN A 64 18.95 -3.97 2.38
CA GLN A 64 19.82 -5.06 2.83
C GLN A 64 19.93 -5.15 4.36
N ARG A 65 19.98 -4.01 5.06
CA ARG A 65 20.07 -3.99 6.52
C ARG A 65 18.78 -4.43 7.19
N GLU A 66 17.62 -3.95 6.76
CA GLU A 66 16.32 -4.39 7.31
C GLU A 66 16.10 -5.87 7.00
N MET A 67 16.47 -6.30 5.80
CA MET A 67 16.48 -7.69 5.36
C MET A 67 17.48 -8.59 6.11
N SER A 68 18.39 -8.01 6.88
CA SER A 68 19.31 -8.73 7.76
C SER A 68 18.80 -8.81 9.20
N ARG A 69 17.63 -8.24 9.51
CA ARG A 69 17.03 -8.17 10.86
C ARG A 69 15.60 -8.70 10.87
N GLY A 70 15.16 -9.16 12.05
CA GLY A 70 13.77 -9.59 12.27
C GLY A 70 13.48 -11.08 11.99
N PRO A 71 12.26 -11.54 12.32
CA PRO A 71 11.86 -12.95 12.24
C PRO A 71 11.80 -13.52 10.81
N VAL A 72 11.83 -12.64 9.80
CA VAL A 72 11.83 -12.92 8.35
C VAL A 72 13.09 -13.66 7.90
N VAL A 73 14.24 -13.23 8.44
CA VAL A 73 15.58 -13.74 8.10
C VAL A 73 15.68 -15.24 8.37
N GLU A 74 15.04 -15.68 9.45
CA GLU A 74 15.05 -17.07 9.88
C GLU A 74 14.28 -17.99 8.92
N ARG A 75 13.26 -17.48 8.24
CA ARG A 75 12.56 -18.22 7.16
C ARG A 75 13.42 -18.35 5.92
N PHE A 76 14.09 -17.29 5.49
CA PHE A 76 14.96 -17.32 4.31
C PHE A 76 16.21 -18.19 4.51
N ARG A 77 16.81 -18.15 5.71
CA ARG A 77 17.90 -19.08 6.08
C ARG A 77 17.49 -20.55 5.93
N LYS A 78 16.26 -20.90 6.32
CA LYS A 78 15.73 -22.26 6.17
C LYS A 78 15.53 -22.69 4.72
N HIS A 79 15.36 -21.74 3.80
CA HIS A 79 15.25 -21.98 2.35
C HIS A 79 16.58 -21.80 1.61
N GLY A 80 17.70 -21.65 2.33
CA GLY A 80 19.05 -21.64 1.76
C GLY A 80 19.46 -20.34 1.06
N GLY A 81 18.81 -19.22 1.34
CA GLY A 81 19.06 -17.94 0.67
C GLY A 81 19.04 -16.71 1.58
N SER A 82 19.39 -15.56 1.02
CA SER A 82 19.23 -14.24 1.65
C SER A 82 18.02 -13.56 1.01
N ILE A 83 17.11 -12.98 1.80
CA ILE A 83 15.97 -12.23 1.24
C ILE A 83 16.39 -11.06 0.32
N ALA A 84 17.62 -10.55 0.51
CA ALA A 84 18.20 -9.53 -0.36
C ALA A 84 18.41 -10.04 -1.81
N SER A 85 18.66 -11.33 -2.03
CA SER A 85 18.75 -11.90 -3.38
C SER A 85 17.38 -12.13 -4.03
N HIS A 86 16.29 -11.83 -3.32
CA HIS A 86 14.91 -11.94 -3.78
C HIS A 86 14.21 -10.58 -3.82
N THR A 87 14.96 -9.50 -3.63
CA THR A 87 14.39 -8.14 -3.62
C THR A 87 15.13 -7.23 -4.58
N ASP A 88 14.36 -6.52 -5.39
CA ASP A 88 14.81 -5.47 -6.28
C ASP A 88 14.15 -4.13 -5.93
N LEU A 89 14.73 -3.05 -6.45
CA LEU A 89 14.27 -1.67 -6.30
C LEU A 89 13.98 -1.05 -7.67
N ALA A 90 12.87 -0.32 -7.78
CA ALA A 90 12.56 0.50 -8.93
C ALA A 90 11.93 1.82 -8.50
N ASP A 91 12.07 2.86 -9.31
CA ASP A 91 11.17 4.00 -9.27
C ASP A 91 10.03 3.79 -10.29
N PHE A 92 9.03 4.67 -10.28
CA PHE A 92 7.89 4.49 -11.17
C PHE A 92 8.24 4.56 -12.66
N PRO A 93 9.14 5.46 -13.14
CA PRO A 93 9.61 5.40 -14.53
C PRO A 93 10.31 4.08 -14.87
N GLY A 94 11.22 3.59 -14.02
CA GLY A 94 11.90 2.32 -14.24
C GLY A 94 10.96 1.13 -14.25
N LEU A 95 9.87 1.19 -13.48
CA LEU A 95 8.81 0.17 -13.47
C LEU A 95 8.10 0.04 -14.82
N ALA A 96 7.86 1.15 -15.52
CA ALA A 96 7.16 1.15 -16.81
C ALA A 96 7.98 0.45 -17.92
N ASP A 97 9.30 0.40 -17.77
CA ASP A 97 10.21 -0.25 -18.72
C ASP A 97 10.44 -1.75 -18.41
N LEU A 98 9.96 -2.24 -17.27
CA LEU A 98 10.13 -3.64 -16.88
C LEU A 98 9.15 -4.56 -17.62
N ASN A 99 9.70 -5.59 -18.28
CA ASN A 99 8.90 -6.66 -18.85
C ASN A 99 8.55 -7.71 -17.78
N ILE A 100 7.39 -7.54 -17.14
CA ILE A 100 6.90 -8.47 -16.11
C ILE A 100 6.09 -9.58 -16.80
N SER A 101 6.69 -10.76 -16.93
CA SER A 101 6.04 -11.95 -17.50
C SER A 101 5.58 -12.96 -16.46
N ASP A 102 6.17 -12.94 -15.26
CA ASP A 102 5.76 -13.79 -14.15
C ASP A 102 4.40 -13.35 -13.57
N PRO A 103 3.60 -14.27 -13.01
CA PRO A 103 2.40 -13.92 -12.24
C PRO A 103 2.74 -12.86 -11.20
N VAL A 104 1.97 -11.78 -11.15
CA VAL A 104 2.27 -10.60 -10.33
C VAL A 104 1.10 -10.22 -9.42
N VAL A 105 1.40 -9.89 -8.18
CA VAL A 105 0.49 -9.17 -7.27
C VAL A 105 1.04 -7.77 -7.09
N VAL A 106 0.17 -6.77 -7.14
CA VAL A 106 0.52 -5.38 -6.86
C VAL A 106 -0.07 -4.98 -5.52
N SER A 107 0.77 -4.51 -4.61
CA SER A 107 0.36 -3.97 -3.31
C SER A 107 0.61 -2.46 -3.28
N ILE A 108 -0.38 -1.70 -2.83
CA ILE A 108 -0.35 -0.24 -2.79
C ILE A 108 -0.76 0.22 -1.40
N ASP A 109 0.14 0.82 -0.64
CA ASP A 109 -0.26 1.67 0.49
C ASP A 109 -0.62 3.06 -0.06
N LEU A 110 -1.80 3.56 0.28
CA LEU A 110 -2.18 4.91 -0.12
C LEU A 110 -1.28 5.97 0.51
N ASP A 111 -0.67 5.69 1.66
CA ASP A 111 0.24 6.64 2.28
C ASP A 111 1.48 6.97 1.42
N PHE A 112 1.82 6.11 0.45
CA PHE A 112 2.85 6.30 -0.58
C PHE A 112 2.70 7.64 -1.32
N PHE A 113 1.46 8.07 -1.52
CA PHE A 113 1.15 9.28 -2.29
C PHE A 113 1.05 10.55 -1.44
N THR A 114 1.14 10.48 -0.11
CA THR A 114 0.84 11.60 0.80
C THR A 114 1.75 12.81 0.62
N ARG A 115 2.99 12.59 0.17
CA ARG A 115 3.98 13.64 -0.08
C ARG A 115 4.06 14.08 -1.54
N ARG A 116 3.14 13.60 -2.39
CA ARG A 116 3.07 13.94 -3.82
C ARG A 116 2.17 15.15 -4.01
N SER A 117 2.64 16.15 -4.76
CA SER A 117 1.79 17.28 -5.16
C SER A 117 0.66 16.86 -6.11
N ARG A 118 0.88 15.78 -6.87
CA ARG A 118 -0.03 15.21 -7.87
C ARG A 118 -0.52 13.81 -7.46
N TYR A 119 -0.84 13.64 -6.17
CA TYR A 119 -1.14 12.35 -5.56
C TYR A 119 -2.26 11.57 -6.28
N ARG A 120 -3.27 12.25 -6.84
CA ARG A 120 -4.35 11.60 -7.60
C ARG A 120 -3.86 11.13 -8.96
N GLU A 121 -3.15 11.98 -9.70
CA GLU A 121 -2.62 11.62 -11.01
C GLU A 121 -1.61 10.48 -10.93
N ASP A 122 -0.79 10.48 -9.88
CA ASP A 122 0.17 9.42 -9.61
C ASP A 122 -0.55 8.11 -9.27
N LEU A 123 -1.59 8.12 -8.43
CA LEU A 123 -2.41 6.95 -8.17
C LEU A 123 -3.08 6.42 -9.45
N ILE A 124 -3.65 7.30 -10.28
CA ILE A 124 -4.25 6.94 -11.57
C ILE A 124 -3.20 6.28 -12.47
N ALA A 125 -1.99 6.83 -12.55
CA ALA A 125 -0.91 6.28 -13.36
C ALA A 125 -0.52 4.87 -12.89
N VAL A 126 -0.38 4.66 -11.58
CA VAL A 126 -0.09 3.35 -10.98
C VAL A 126 -1.20 2.34 -11.27
N LEU A 127 -2.47 2.74 -11.12
CA LEU A 127 -3.61 1.85 -11.38
C LEU A 127 -3.74 1.47 -12.85
N ARG A 128 -3.43 2.41 -13.77
CA ARG A 128 -3.44 2.14 -15.22
C ARG A 128 -2.31 1.21 -15.62
N TRP A 129 -1.09 1.48 -15.18
CA TRP A 129 0.04 0.57 -15.36
C TRP A 129 -0.29 -0.82 -14.84
N THR A 130 -0.86 -0.91 -13.64
CA THR A 130 -1.26 -2.19 -13.04
C THR A 130 -2.29 -2.92 -13.91
N ALA A 131 -3.28 -2.21 -14.45
CA ALA A 131 -4.31 -2.77 -15.31
C ALA A 131 -3.79 -3.27 -16.68
N GLU A 132 -2.61 -2.83 -17.10
CA GLU A 132 -1.95 -3.24 -18.34
C GLU A 132 -1.08 -4.50 -18.18
N LEU A 133 -0.82 -4.95 -16.95
CA LEU A 133 -0.05 -6.16 -16.68
C LEU A 133 -0.82 -7.42 -17.06
N GLU A 134 -0.39 -8.10 -18.11
CA GLU A 134 -1.02 -9.34 -18.61
C GLU A 134 -0.99 -10.48 -17.56
N SER A 135 0.03 -10.50 -16.70
CA SER A 135 0.23 -11.54 -15.68
C SER A 135 -0.39 -11.18 -14.31
N LEU A 136 -1.17 -10.10 -14.22
CA LEU A 136 -1.77 -9.63 -12.96
C LEU A 136 -2.69 -10.68 -12.33
N GLN A 137 -2.39 -11.05 -11.09
CA GLN A 137 -3.20 -11.97 -10.28
C GLN A 137 -4.13 -11.23 -9.31
N ALA A 138 -3.62 -10.15 -8.69
CA ALA A 138 -4.39 -9.36 -7.74
C ALA A 138 -3.78 -7.98 -7.52
N VAL A 139 -4.62 -7.05 -7.07
CA VAL A 139 -4.21 -5.76 -6.52
C VAL A 139 -4.72 -5.67 -5.08
N THR A 140 -3.83 -5.33 -4.15
CA THR A 140 -4.20 -5.03 -2.76
C THR A 140 -3.94 -3.57 -2.49
N VAL A 141 -4.92 -2.88 -1.91
CA VAL A 141 -4.76 -1.48 -1.50
C VAL A 141 -4.99 -1.37 -0.01
N ALA A 142 -4.04 -0.78 0.70
CA ALA A 142 -4.11 -0.48 2.11
C ALA A 142 -4.34 1.02 2.31
N VAL A 143 -5.12 1.36 3.33
CA VAL A 143 -5.31 2.73 3.78
C VAL A 143 -4.92 2.76 5.25
N SER A 144 -3.95 3.61 5.57
CA SER A 144 -3.38 3.72 6.91
C SER A 144 -3.65 5.13 7.45
N PRO A 145 -4.86 5.42 8.01
CA PRO A 145 -5.28 6.78 8.39
C PRO A 145 -4.29 7.53 9.28
N VAL A 146 -3.54 6.80 10.09
CA VAL A 146 -2.50 7.33 11.00
C VAL A 146 -1.37 8.05 10.27
N TYR A 147 -1.12 7.71 9.01
CA TYR A 147 -0.05 8.27 8.17
C TYR A 147 -0.56 9.27 7.15
N LEU A 148 -1.87 9.52 7.12
CA LEU A 148 -2.48 10.42 6.15
C LEU A 148 -2.39 11.88 6.62
N PRO A 149 -2.45 12.84 5.68
CA PRO A 149 -2.59 14.25 6.01
C PRO A 149 -3.77 14.50 6.96
N GLU A 150 -3.67 15.55 7.76
CA GLU A 150 -4.74 15.92 8.70
C GLU A 150 -6.06 16.28 8.01
N ASP A 151 -6.06 16.56 6.69
CA ASP A 151 -7.28 16.75 5.92
C ASP A 151 -8.05 15.43 5.76
N PRO A 152 -9.20 15.25 6.44
CA PRO A 152 -9.98 14.01 6.37
C PRO A 152 -10.54 13.76 4.97
N ASN A 153 -10.66 14.79 4.13
CA ASN A 153 -11.14 14.62 2.76
C ASN A 153 -10.11 13.91 1.88
N TRP A 154 -8.81 14.05 2.17
CA TRP A 154 -7.75 13.46 1.36
C TRP A 154 -7.96 11.95 1.18
N MET A 155 -8.30 11.26 2.26
CA MET A 155 -8.57 9.83 2.25
C MET A 155 -9.77 9.46 1.37
N TYR A 156 -10.89 10.15 1.52
CA TYR A 156 -12.09 9.88 0.71
C TYR A 156 -11.87 10.20 -0.77
N GLN A 157 -11.11 11.25 -1.07
CA GLN A 157 -10.72 11.63 -2.42
C GLN A 157 -9.84 10.55 -3.08
N MET A 158 -8.94 9.95 -2.32
CA MET A 158 -8.11 8.83 -2.78
C MET A 158 -8.92 7.56 -2.96
N LEU A 159 -9.82 7.24 -2.03
CA LEU A 159 -10.76 6.12 -2.20
C LEU A 159 -11.64 6.32 -3.44
N GLU A 160 -12.19 7.51 -3.65
CA GLU A 160 -12.99 7.82 -4.83
C GLU A 160 -12.17 7.62 -6.12
N THR A 161 -10.96 8.18 -6.18
CA THR A 161 -10.05 8.00 -7.32
C THR A 161 -9.73 6.52 -7.57
N LEU A 162 -9.44 5.76 -6.51
CA LEU A 162 -9.17 4.33 -6.56
C LEU A 162 -10.35 3.56 -7.14
N PHE A 163 -11.55 3.78 -6.60
CA PHE A 163 -12.75 3.08 -7.06
C PHE A 163 -13.12 3.49 -8.48
N GLU A 164 -13.01 4.76 -8.85
CA GLU A 164 -13.27 5.22 -10.22
C GLU A 164 -12.39 4.50 -11.23
N GLU A 165 -11.07 4.44 -11.01
CA GLU A 165 -10.17 3.76 -11.95
C GLU A 165 -10.33 2.23 -11.90
N ALA A 166 -10.45 1.63 -10.71
CA ALA A 166 -10.65 0.17 -10.58
C ALA A 166 -11.95 -0.28 -11.27
N LEU A 167 -13.03 0.49 -11.16
CA LEU A 167 -14.32 0.19 -11.78
C LEU A 167 -14.33 0.44 -13.29
N ARG A 168 -13.41 1.23 -13.86
CA ARG A 168 -13.26 1.34 -15.33
C ARG A 168 -12.83 0.03 -15.95
N ASN A 169 -11.98 -0.75 -15.28
CA ASN A 169 -11.57 -2.06 -15.76
C ASN A 169 -12.70 -3.08 -15.50
N ARG A 170 -13.47 -3.45 -16.53
CA ARG A 170 -14.64 -4.35 -16.39
C ARG A 170 -14.31 -5.77 -15.94
N ASN A 171 -13.05 -6.19 -16.03
CA ASN A 171 -12.62 -7.54 -15.67
C ASN A 171 -12.29 -7.68 -14.18
N TRP A 172 -12.29 -6.58 -13.44
CA TRP A 172 -11.97 -6.61 -12.01
C TRP A 172 -13.22 -6.82 -11.15
N SER A 173 -13.08 -7.66 -10.13
CA SER A 173 -13.99 -7.73 -8.98
C SER A 173 -13.30 -7.11 -7.78
N ILE A 174 -14.03 -6.29 -7.02
CA ILE A 174 -13.49 -5.60 -5.85
C ILE A 174 -14.03 -6.28 -4.60
N ARG A 175 -13.14 -6.69 -3.69
CA ARG A 175 -13.49 -6.99 -2.30
C ARG A 175 -13.11 -5.79 -1.45
N PHE A 176 -14.06 -5.26 -0.70
CA PHE A 176 -13.89 -4.08 0.14
C PHE A 176 -14.46 -4.35 1.52
N GLU A 177 -13.64 -4.23 2.55
CA GLU A 177 -14.04 -4.59 3.92
C GLU A 177 -13.96 -3.38 4.87
N PRO A 178 -14.81 -2.35 4.69
CA PRO A 178 -14.71 -1.10 5.43
C PRO A 178 -15.13 -1.20 6.90
N PHE A 179 -15.81 -2.29 7.28
CA PHE A 179 -16.37 -2.47 8.62
C PHE A 179 -15.58 -3.44 9.50
N ILE A 180 -14.52 -4.07 8.97
CA ILE A 180 -13.66 -4.97 9.74
C ILE A 180 -12.96 -4.14 10.83
N ASP A 181 -13.20 -4.52 12.08
CA ASP A 181 -12.42 -4.02 13.20
C ASP A 181 -11.16 -4.88 13.36
N ARG A 182 -10.00 -4.27 13.10
CA ARG A 182 -8.69 -4.93 13.27
C ARG A 182 -8.16 -4.84 14.70
N GLY A 183 -8.96 -4.30 15.63
CA GLY A 183 -8.60 -4.14 17.03
C GLY A 183 -7.81 -2.85 17.28
N ARG A 184 -6.90 -2.89 18.26
CA ARG A 184 -6.04 -1.76 18.59
C ARG A 184 -5.02 -1.55 17.49
N GLU A 185 -4.85 -0.31 17.06
CA GLU A 185 -3.79 0.06 16.13
C GLU A 185 -2.45 -0.01 16.88
N THR A 186 -1.50 -0.76 16.34
CA THR A 186 -0.22 -1.04 17.01
C THR A 186 0.96 -0.42 16.27
N SER A 187 0.69 0.32 15.21
CA SER A 187 1.68 1.13 14.52
C SER A 187 2.30 2.17 15.47
N ARG A 188 3.56 2.51 15.24
CA ARG A 188 4.33 3.40 16.11
C ARG A 188 3.67 4.76 16.29
N TRP A 189 3.19 5.37 15.20
CA TRP A 189 2.50 6.67 15.26
C TRP A 189 1.22 6.60 16.09
N ALA A 190 0.46 5.51 16.02
CA ALA A 190 -0.70 5.35 16.89
C ALA A 190 -0.29 5.26 18.36
N LEU A 191 0.77 4.50 18.67
CA LEU A 191 1.30 4.42 20.04
C LEU A 191 1.83 5.77 20.54
N GLU A 192 2.47 6.56 19.68
CA GLU A 192 2.92 7.93 19.99
C GLU A 192 1.73 8.88 20.22
N MET A 193 0.70 8.81 19.38
CA MET A 193 -0.53 9.59 19.55
C MET A 193 -1.22 9.22 20.87
N GLU A 194 -1.38 7.93 21.16
CA GLU A 194 -1.95 7.45 22.42
C GLU A 194 -1.14 7.91 23.63
N ALA A 195 0.20 7.82 23.57
CA ALA A 195 1.08 8.29 24.64
C ALA A 195 1.00 9.81 24.86
N ALA A 196 0.66 10.56 23.80
CA ALA A 196 0.38 11.99 23.84
C ALA A 196 -1.11 12.31 24.13
N GLU A 197 -1.91 11.33 24.53
CA GLU A 197 -3.36 11.45 24.77
C GLU A 197 -4.16 12.02 23.58
N ARG A 198 -3.66 11.80 22.36
CA ARG A 198 -4.31 12.17 21.10
C ARG A 198 -5.15 11.00 20.57
N GLU A 199 -6.24 11.34 19.89
CA GLU A 199 -7.06 10.35 19.19
C GLU A 199 -6.30 9.76 18.00
N VAL A 200 -6.33 8.43 17.87
CA VAL A 200 -5.77 7.71 16.72
C VAL A 200 -6.81 7.72 15.60
N PRO A 201 -6.52 8.34 14.45
CA PRO A 201 -7.49 8.45 13.36
C PRO A 201 -7.86 7.07 12.82
N ARG A 202 -9.14 6.90 12.48
CA ARG A 202 -9.70 5.70 11.87
C ARG A 202 -10.57 6.07 10.68
N LEU A 203 -10.63 5.20 9.68
CA LEU A 203 -11.58 5.35 8.57
C LEU A 203 -13.01 5.18 9.11
N ASN A 204 -13.81 6.26 9.06
CA ASN A 204 -15.23 6.20 9.38
C ASN A 204 -16.07 6.19 8.10
N ILE A 205 -16.37 5.00 7.57
CA ILE A 205 -17.12 4.87 6.31
C ILE A 205 -18.51 5.54 6.34
N SER A 206 -19.08 5.80 7.52
CA SER A 206 -20.37 6.50 7.67
C SER A 206 -20.28 7.97 7.28
N GLU A 207 -19.08 8.54 7.26
CA GLU A 207 -18.76 9.93 6.87
C GLU A 207 -18.31 10.02 5.40
N ALA A 208 -18.33 8.92 4.65
CA ALA A 208 -17.98 8.94 3.24
C ALA A 208 -18.87 9.93 2.46
N PRO A 209 -18.32 10.71 1.52
CA PRO A 209 -19.07 11.70 0.79
C PRO A 209 -20.16 11.03 -0.09
N PRO A 210 -21.28 11.73 -0.35
CA PRO A 210 -22.37 11.23 -1.20
C PRO A 210 -21.93 10.69 -2.57
N SER A 211 -20.92 11.32 -3.19
CA SER A 211 -20.39 10.91 -4.49
C SER A 211 -19.79 9.51 -4.44
N LEU A 212 -19.01 9.23 -3.39
CA LEU A 212 -18.38 7.93 -3.16
C LEU A 212 -19.41 6.84 -2.82
N ILE A 213 -20.39 7.15 -1.96
CA ILE A 213 -21.48 6.21 -1.65
C ILE A 213 -22.27 5.87 -2.91
N ARG A 214 -22.60 6.88 -3.73
CA ARG A 214 -23.29 6.68 -5.01
C ARG A 214 -22.48 5.84 -5.99
N LEU A 215 -21.17 6.06 -6.07
CA LEU A 215 -20.25 5.25 -6.87
C LEU A 215 -20.32 3.78 -6.47
N TRP A 216 -20.31 3.49 -5.17
CA TRP A 216 -20.46 2.12 -4.66
C TRP A 216 -21.84 1.53 -4.93
N ALA A 217 -22.92 2.29 -4.70
CA ALA A 217 -24.30 1.84 -4.90
C ALA A 217 -24.57 1.45 -6.37
N LEU A 218 -24.10 2.27 -7.31
CA LEU A 218 -24.21 2.00 -8.75
C LEU A 218 -23.42 0.77 -9.19
N ASN A 219 -22.36 0.40 -8.46
CA ASN A 219 -21.45 -0.69 -8.77
C ASN A 219 -21.55 -1.88 -7.80
N LYS A 220 -22.64 -1.98 -7.02
CA LYS A 220 -22.81 -3.00 -5.96
C LYS A 220 -22.68 -4.46 -6.41
N LYS A 221 -22.83 -4.75 -7.71
CA LYS A 221 -22.62 -6.10 -8.27
C LYS A 221 -21.14 -6.46 -8.43
N ARG A 222 -20.25 -5.47 -8.46
CA ARG A 222 -18.81 -5.61 -8.66
C ARG A 222 -18.00 -5.37 -7.40
N ILE A 223 -18.63 -4.83 -6.36
CA ILE A 223 -18.05 -4.58 -5.05
C ILE A 223 -18.71 -5.56 -4.06
N SER A 224 -17.90 -6.47 -3.54
CA SER A 224 -18.28 -7.42 -2.50
C SER A 224 -17.79 -6.95 -1.14
N VAL A 225 -18.65 -7.11 -0.14
CA VAL A 225 -18.37 -6.89 1.28
C VAL A 225 -18.86 -8.12 2.01
N GLU A 226 -18.01 -8.73 2.85
CA GLU A 226 -18.34 -9.96 3.57
C GLU A 226 -18.60 -9.70 5.06
N PHE A 227 -17.95 -8.69 5.64
CA PHE A 227 -18.16 -8.34 7.04
C PHE A 227 -19.22 -7.25 7.20
N LYS A 228 -20.16 -7.46 8.15
CA LYS A 228 -21.27 -6.53 8.44
C LYS A 228 -22.03 -6.11 7.17
N THR A 229 -22.42 -7.10 6.36
CA THR A 229 -23.13 -6.89 5.09
C THR A 229 -24.41 -6.07 5.20
N ASP A 230 -25.11 -6.13 6.33
CA ASP A 230 -26.34 -5.36 6.54
C ASP A 230 -26.04 -3.88 6.78
N SER A 231 -24.94 -3.57 7.48
CA SER A 231 -24.44 -2.19 7.61
C SER A 231 -24.03 -1.62 6.24
N TRP A 232 -23.41 -2.45 5.39
CA TRP A 232 -23.09 -2.07 4.01
C TRP A 232 -24.35 -1.76 3.19
N LYS A 233 -25.35 -2.64 3.20
CA LYS A 233 -26.62 -2.41 2.49
C LYS A 233 -27.30 -1.13 2.98
N ALA A 234 -27.42 -0.95 4.29
CA ALA A 234 -28.02 0.25 4.87
C ALA A 234 -27.25 1.54 4.52
N LEU A 235 -25.93 1.48 4.34
CA LEU A 235 -25.14 2.61 3.85
C LEU A 235 -25.47 2.92 2.38
N LEU A 236 -25.54 1.90 1.53
CA LEU A 236 -25.84 2.06 0.10
C LEU A 236 -27.27 2.50 -0.17
N ASP A 237 -28.26 2.03 0.60
CA ASP A 237 -29.69 2.34 0.43
C ASP A 237 -30.03 3.82 0.76
N ARG A 238 -29.05 4.61 1.21
CA ARG A 238 -29.19 6.07 1.33
C ARG A 238 -29.26 6.76 -0.05
N TYR A 239 -28.98 6.06 -1.15
CA TYR A 239 -28.93 6.56 -2.53
C TYR A 239 -29.43 5.53 -3.55
#